data_AF-A0AAE2YRL5-F1
#
_entry.id   AF-A0AAE2YRL5-F1
#
_cell.length_a   1.000
_cell.length_b   1.000
_cell.length_c   1.000
_cell.angle_alpha   90.00
_cell.angle_beta   90.00
_cell.angle_gamma   90.00
#
_symmetry.space_group_name_H-M   'P 1'
#
loop_
_entity.id
_entity.type
_entity.pdbx_description
1 polymer ?
#
loop_
_entity_poly.entity_id
_entity_poly.type
_entity_poly.pdbx_seq_one_letter_code
_entity_poly.pdbx_strand_id
1 'polypeptide(L)'
;MPKAWEKLDLKGEGLQSVQIRLQQLQKKTTTAYLTWLGFLLGLHRFYLQRPLAWAYPVASLVVVILALTLPWPFPLGLGVLILVAALIDLRHLGNWVSQHNREQRKAAWFAQQTPAAPKDFQGRPENLDAGQQWEKELREYRNVKESERAGHPAEPAATKKGFTAGSRRLSFAEQERLLAEISKKKKESDTERP
;
A
#
# COMPACT_ATOMS: atom_id res chain seq x y z
N MET A 1 -21.30 11.44 6.37
CA MET A 1 -20.55 11.24 7.62
C MET A 1 -19.17 11.87 7.49
N PRO A 2 -18.76 12.78 8.40
CA PRO A 2 -17.42 13.35 8.33
C PRO A 2 -16.39 12.26 8.60
N LYS A 3 -15.39 12.14 7.73
CA LYS A 3 -14.30 11.16 7.82
C LYS A 3 -13.31 11.54 8.94
N ALA A 4 -13.79 11.65 10.17
CA ALA A 4 -13.00 12.03 11.33
C ALA A 4 -11.84 11.03 11.59
N TRP A 5 -12.04 9.77 11.22
CA TRP A 5 -11.03 8.72 11.27
C TRP A 5 -9.83 8.97 10.33
N GLU A 6 -10.00 9.70 9.23
CA GLU A 6 -8.93 9.99 8.25
C GLU A 6 -7.91 11.01 8.80
N LYS A 7 -8.29 11.77 9.85
CA LYS A 7 -7.44 12.75 10.52
C LYS A 7 -6.77 12.21 11.79
N LEU A 8 -7.09 10.98 12.19
CA LEU A 8 -6.44 10.30 13.30
C LEU A 8 -5.11 9.73 12.80
N ASP A 9 -4.12 10.60 12.71
CA ASP A 9 -2.74 10.19 12.45
C ASP A 9 -2.20 9.53 13.72
N LEU A 10 -2.34 8.20 13.80
CA LEU A 10 -1.63 7.40 14.77
C LEU A 10 -0.14 7.57 14.42
N LYS A 11 0.52 8.49 15.13
CA LYS A 11 1.93 8.90 14.99
C LYS A 11 2.99 7.76 15.04
N GLY A 12 2.58 6.50 14.98
CA GLY A 12 3.46 5.36 14.78
C GLY A 12 3.73 5.12 13.29
N GLU A 13 4.89 4.54 12.98
CA GLU A 13 5.30 4.04 11.67
C GLU A 13 4.44 2.85 11.21
N GLY A 14 3.12 3.06 11.13
CA GLY A 14 2.12 2.05 10.79
C GLY A 14 1.66 2.17 9.34
N LEU A 15 1.08 1.08 8.84
CA LEU A 15 0.51 0.98 7.49
C LEU A 15 -0.53 2.09 7.18
N GLN A 16 -1.21 2.62 8.21
CA GLN A 16 -2.25 3.64 8.06
C GLN A 16 -1.70 5.02 7.68
N SER A 17 -0.60 5.48 8.30
CA SER A 17 0.00 6.79 7.97
C SER A 17 0.57 6.77 6.54
N VAL A 18 1.11 5.64 6.11
CA VAL A 18 1.55 5.40 4.73
C VAL A 18 0.38 5.44 3.75
N GLN A 19 -0.75 4.83 4.09
CA GLN A 19 -1.94 4.87 3.26
C GLN A 19 -2.50 6.29 3.10
N ILE A 20 -2.54 7.07 4.18
CA ILE A 20 -2.96 8.48 4.14
C ILE A 20 -2.00 9.30 3.27
N ARG A 21 -0.69 9.14 3.47
CA ARG A 21 0.34 9.82 2.66
C ARG A 21 0.23 9.44 1.18
N LEU A 22 0.01 8.16 0.89
CA LEU A 22 -0.19 7.67 -0.48
C LEU A 22 -1.45 8.25 -1.12
N GLN A 23 -2.55 8.37 -0.38
CA GLN A 23 -3.77 8.99 -0.90
C GLN A 23 -3.55 10.47 -1.24
N GLN A 24 -2.74 11.19 -0.47
CA GLN A 24 -2.40 12.58 -0.74
C GLN A 24 -1.48 12.75 -1.96
N LEU A 25 -0.55 11.81 -2.19
CA LEU A 25 0.41 11.86 -3.30
C LEU A 25 -0.16 11.37 -4.63
N GLN A 26 -1.27 10.62 -4.62
CA GLN A 26 -1.87 10.08 -5.85
C GLN A 26 -2.40 11.18 -6.77
N LYS A 27 -2.09 11.03 -8.06
CA LYS A 27 -2.60 11.90 -9.12
C LYS A 27 -4.06 11.53 -9.39
N LYS A 28 -4.92 12.54 -9.53
CA LYS A 28 -6.35 12.34 -9.79
C LYS A 28 -6.59 12.31 -11.30
N THR A 29 -7.50 11.43 -11.71
CA THR A 29 -7.92 11.33 -13.12
C THR A 29 -8.58 12.62 -13.59
N THR A 30 -9.46 13.20 -12.77
CA THR A 30 -10.15 14.46 -13.08
C THR A 30 -9.18 15.61 -13.36
N THR A 31 -8.17 15.80 -12.51
CA THR A 31 -7.15 16.83 -12.72
C THR A 31 -6.32 16.55 -13.97
N ALA A 32 -6.02 15.29 -14.28
CA ALA A 32 -5.31 14.96 -15.52
C ALA A 32 -6.12 15.38 -16.76
N TYR A 33 -7.43 15.08 -16.79
CA TYR A 33 -8.31 15.51 -17.88
C TYR A 33 -8.46 17.04 -17.95
N LEU A 34 -8.55 17.73 -16.81
CA LEU A 34 -8.57 19.20 -16.79
C LEU A 34 -7.27 19.78 -17.37
N THR A 35 -6.12 19.23 -17.01
CA THR A 35 -4.83 19.68 -17.56
C THR A 35 -4.68 19.38 -19.05
N TRP A 36 -5.39 18.41 -19.60
CA TRP A 36 -5.39 18.11 -21.03
C TRP A 36 -6.04 19.22 -21.87
N LEU A 37 -6.96 20.02 -21.31
CA LEU A 37 -7.49 21.20 -22.01
C LEU A 37 -6.39 22.22 -22.37
N GLY A 38 -5.30 22.24 -21.60
CA GLY A 38 -4.09 23.01 -21.90
C GLY A 38 -3.02 22.22 -22.67
N PHE A 39 -3.42 21.29 -23.56
CA PHE A 39 -2.47 20.43 -24.27
C PHE A 39 -1.46 21.22 -25.11
N LEU A 40 -1.83 22.37 -25.67
CA LEU A 40 -0.91 23.24 -26.44
C LEU A 40 0.30 23.68 -25.60
N LEU A 41 0.09 23.88 -24.29
CA LEU A 41 1.13 24.23 -23.33
C LEU A 41 1.81 22.99 -22.71
N GLY A 42 1.31 21.78 -23.01
CA GLY A 42 1.82 20.53 -22.46
C GLY A 42 1.47 20.29 -20.99
N LEU A 43 0.46 20.98 -20.44
CA LEU A 43 0.12 20.92 -19.00
C LEU A 43 -0.14 19.50 -18.51
N HIS A 44 -0.77 18.65 -19.32
CA HIS A 44 -1.03 17.24 -18.97
C HIS A 44 0.25 16.43 -18.78
N ARG A 45 1.29 16.69 -19.58
CA ARG A 45 2.58 16.01 -19.44
C ARG A 45 3.40 16.53 -18.27
N PHE A 46 3.36 17.84 -18.01
CA PHE A 46 3.97 18.42 -16.80
C PHE A 46 3.32 17.90 -15.52
N TYR A 47 1.99 17.81 -15.49
CA TYR A 47 1.25 17.29 -14.34
C TYR A 47 1.65 15.84 -13.99
N LEU A 48 1.82 15.01 -15.01
CA LEU A 48 2.26 13.61 -14.90
C LEU A 48 3.78 13.43 -14.84
N GLN A 49 4.56 14.52 -14.84
CA GLN A 49 6.03 14.52 -14.81
C GLN A 49 6.65 13.60 -15.88
N ARG A 50 6.05 13.56 -17.08
CA ARG A 50 6.52 12.70 -18.16
C ARG A 50 7.73 13.30 -18.89
N PRO A 51 8.62 12.46 -19.45
CA PRO A 51 9.65 12.92 -20.36
C PRO A 51 8.99 13.60 -21.58
N LEU A 52 9.70 14.54 -22.20
CA LEU A 52 9.19 15.34 -23.32
C LEU A 52 7.91 16.14 -22.99
N ALA A 53 7.77 16.65 -21.75
CA ALA A 53 6.70 17.60 -21.44
C ALA A 53 6.78 18.87 -22.31
N TRP A 54 8.01 19.27 -22.67
CA TRP A 54 8.30 20.41 -23.54
C TRP A 54 7.94 20.20 -25.02
N ALA A 55 7.61 18.97 -25.45
CA ALA A 55 7.32 18.71 -26.86
C ALA A 55 6.11 19.51 -27.36
N TYR A 56 5.05 19.62 -26.56
CA TYR A 56 3.86 20.39 -26.93
C TYR A 56 4.10 21.90 -27.01
N PRO A 57 4.69 22.57 -25.99
CA PRO A 57 4.94 24.00 -26.09
C PRO A 57 5.92 24.34 -27.22
N VAL A 58 6.95 23.51 -27.44
CA VAL A 58 7.87 23.70 -28.58
C VAL A 58 7.15 23.49 -29.91
N ALA A 59 6.34 22.44 -30.06
CA ALA A 59 5.59 22.19 -31.30
C ALA A 59 4.56 23.30 -31.57
N SER A 60 3.86 23.78 -30.54
CA SER A 60 2.95 24.93 -30.63
C SER A 60 3.69 26.20 -31.06
N LEU A 61 4.86 26.47 -30.49
CA LEU A 61 5.70 27.61 -30.89
C LEU A 61 6.14 27.50 -32.36
N VAL A 62 6.55 26.30 -32.78
CA VAL A 62 6.92 26.02 -34.18
C VAL A 62 5.75 26.27 -35.11
N VAL A 63 4.53 25.83 -34.78
CA VAL A 63 3.32 26.14 -35.57
C VAL A 63 3.12 27.64 -35.71
N VAL A 64 3.27 28.41 -34.63
CA VAL A 64 3.13 29.87 -34.67
C VAL A 64 4.19 30.51 -35.57
N ILE A 65 5.45 30.07 -35.49
CA ILE A 65 6.54 30.57 -36.35
C ILE A 65 6.26 30.23 -37.82
N LEU A 66 5.83 29.01 -38.13
CA LEU A 66 5.47 28.62 -39.50
C LEU A 66 4.27 29.43 -40.00
N ALA A 67 3.27 29.70 -39.15
CA ALA A 67 2.11 30.50 -39.54
C ALA A 67 2.47 31.95 -39.91
N LEU A 68 3.57 32.49 -39.37
CA LEU A 68 4.06 33.83 -39.69
C LEU A 68 5.02 33.87 -40.89
N THR A 69 5.62 32.74 -41.27
CA THR A 69 6.72 32.68 -42.25
C THR A 69 6.37 31.94 -43.54
N LEU A 70 5.46 30.97 -43.48
CA LEU A 70 5.09 30.09 -44.58
C LEU A 70 3.62 30.26 -44.96
N PRO A 71 3.24 29.88 -46.20
CA PRO A 71 1.84 29.86 -46.59
C PRO A 71 1.06 28.84 -45.75
N TRP A 72 -0.23 29.15 -45.55
CA TRP A 72 -1.16 28.44 -44.67
C TRP A 72 -1.20 26.89 -44.71
N PRO A 73 -0.98 26.16 -45.82
CA PRO A 73 -1.06 24.70 -45.80
C PRO A 73 -0.05 24.03 -44.83
N PHE A 74 1.15 24.61 -44.68
CA PHE A 74 2.19 24.04 -43.82
C PHE A 74 1.87 24.10 -42.31
N PRO A 75 1.54 25.28 -41.71
CA PRO A 75 1.15 25.36 -40.31
C PRO A 75 -0.15 24.60 -40.01
N LEU A 76 -1.09 24.54 -40.97
CA LEU A 76 -2.31 23.73 -40.83
C LEU A 76 -2.00 22.24 -40.70
N GLY A 77 -1.14 21.70 -41.58
CA GLY A 77 -0.73 20.30 -41.52
C GLY A 77 -0.09 19.94 -40.17
N LEU A 78 0.82 20.78 -39.68
CA LEU A 78 1.46 20.57 -38.37
C LEU A 78 0.46 20.70 -37.21
N GLY A 79 -0.46 21.66 -37.27
CA GLY A 79 -1.52 21.82 -36.26
C GLY A 79 -2.44 20.60 -36.17
N VAL A 80 -2.82 20.02 -37.32
CA VAL A 80 -3.60 18.77 -37.36
C VAL A 80 -2.82 17.62 -36.75
N LEU A 81 -1.52 17.48 -37.06
CA LEU A 81 -0.68 16.44 -36.46
C LEU A 81 -0.60 16.57 -34.92
N ILE A 82 -0.45 17.78 -34.39
CA ILE A 82 -0.44 18.02 -32.93
C ILE A 82 -1.80 17.64 -32.33
N LEU A 83 -2.91 17.97 -33.00
CA LEU A 83 -4.25 17.63 -32.53
C LEU A 83 -4.47 16.12 -32.51
N VAL A 84 -4.05 15.40 -33.55
CA VAL A 84 -4.09 13.93 -33.59
C VAL A 84 -3.26 13.33 -32.46
N ALA A 85 -2.04 13.84 -32.25
CA ALA A 85 -1.19 13.41 -31.13
C ALA A 85 -1.86 13.66 -29.77
N ALA A 86 -2.53 14.80 -29.59
CA ALA A 86 -3.26 15.13 -28.37
C ALA A 86 -4.44 14.19 -28.10
N LEU A 87 -5.15 13.74 -29.14
CA LEU A 87 -6.23 12.76 -29.02
C LEU A 87 -5.71 11.36 -28.67
N ILE A 88 -4.56 10.96 -29.22
CA ILE A 88 -3.88 9.72 -28.84
C ILE A 88 -3.47 9.80 -27.37
N ASP A 89 -2.84 10.91 -26.94
CA ASP A 89 -2.50 11.15 -25.54
C ASP A 89 -3.74 11.05 -24.62
N LEU A 90 -4.89 11.60 -25.05
CA LEU A 90 -6.15 11.55 -24.29
C LEU A 90 -6.61 10.10 -24.04
N ARG A 91 -6.51 9.24 -25.06
CA ARG A 91 -6.84 7.81 -24.94
C ARG A 91 -5.93 7.09 -23.94
N HIS A 92 -4.66 7.46 -23.87
CA HIS A 92 -3.68 6.83 -22.97
C HIS A 92 -3.62 7.46 -21.58
N LEU A 93 -4.24 8.63 -21.37
CA LEU A 93 -4.12 9.41 -20.14
C LEU A 93 -4.53 8.63 -18.89
N GLY A 94 -5.63 7.88 -18.95
CA GLY A 94 -6.09 7.05 -17.83
C GLY A 94 -5.07 5.96 -17.44
N ASN A 95 -4.45 5.33 -18.44
CA ASN A 95 -3.42 4.32 -18.21
C ASN A 95 -2.17 4.95 -17.59
N TRP A 96 -1.78 6.16 -18.00
CA TRP A 96 -0.63 6.85 -17.43
C TRP A 96 -0.86 7.27 -15.97
N VAL A 97 -2.06 7.76 -15.63
CA VAL A 97 -2.42 8.06 -14.24
C VAL A 97 -2.34 6.79 -13.39
N SER A 98 -2.89 5.67 -13.89
CA SER A 98 -2.83 4.37 -13.21
C SER A 98 -1.40 3.89 -13.00
N GLN A 99 -0.57 3.98 -14.04
CA GLN A 99 0.84 3.61 -14.00
C GLN A 99 1.61 4.46 -12.98
N HIS A 100 1.47 5.79 -13.04
CA HIS A 100 2.15 6.69 -12.10
C HIS A 100 1.73 6.42 -10.65
N ASN A 101 0.43 6.24 -10.41
CA ASN A 101 -0.08 5.91 -9.08
C ASN A 101 0.43 4.53 -8.59
N ARG A 102 0.59 3.56 -9.51
CA ARG A 102 1.16 2.25 -9.19
C ARG A 102 2.65 2.36 -8.84
N GLU A 103 3.40 3.19 -9.54
CA GLU A 103 4.81 3.47 -9.26
C GLU A 103 4.98 4.15 -7.89
N GLN A 104 4.13 5.13 -7.56
CA GLN A 104 4.12 5.76 -6.23
C GLN A 104 3.83 4.77 -5.11
N ARG A 105 2.88 3.84 -5.30
CA ARG A 105 2.61 2.77 -4.32
C ARG A 105 3.80 1.85 -4.11
N LYS A 106 4.48 1.46 -5.20
CA LYS A 106 5.71 0.65 -5.11
C LYS A 106 6.80 1.42 -4.38
N ALA A 107 7.04 2.67 -4.76
CA ALA A 107 8.04 3.51 -4.14
C ALA A 107 7.80 3.68 -2.64
N ALA A 108 6.56 3.93 -2.21
CA ALA A 108 6.24 4.01 -0.79
C ALA A 108 6.45 2.68 -0.06
N TRP A 109 6.06 1.56 -0.67
CA TRP A 109 6.24 0.23 -0.07
C TRP A 109 7.72 -0.14 0.07
N PHE A 110 8.55 0.17 -0.92
CA PHE A 110 9.98 -0.15 -0.92
C PHE A 110 10.85 0.89 -0.21
N ALA A 111 10.41 2.15 -0.13
CA ALA A 111 11.08 3.19 0.67
C ALA A 111 10.95 2.90 2.17
N GLN A 112 9.91 2.17 2.56
CA GLN A 112 9.80 1.62 3.90
C GLN A 112 10.72 0.41 3.97
N GLN A 113 11.94 0.63 4.46
CA GLN A 113 12.66 -0.41 5.17
C GLN A 113 11.67 -0.92 6.21
N THR A 114 11.13 -2.11 6.00
CA THR A 114 10.24 -2.75 6.96
C THR A 114 10.95 -2.64 8.31
N PRO A 115 10.33 -2.05 9.36
CA PRO A 115 10.99 -1.96 10.65
C PRO A 115 11.53 -3.35 10.95
N ALA A 116 12.84 -3.43 11.19
CA ALA A 116 13.53 -4.70 11.37
C ALA A 116 12.65 -5.55 12.28
N ALA A 117 12.39 -6.78 11.83
CA ALA A 117 11.53 -7.69 12.58
C ALA A 117 11.93 -7.59 14.06
N PRO A 118 10.97 -7.44 15.00
CA PRO A 118 11.27 -7.24 16.41
C PRO A 118 12.42 -8.15 16.83
N LYS A 119 13.33 -7.72 17.72
CA LYS A 119 14.57 -8.49 18.01
C LYS A 119 14.35 -9.98 18.31
N ASP A 120 13.14 -10.34 18.75
CA ASP A 120 12.71 -11.71 19.07
C ASP A 120 11.71 -12.31 18.05
N PHE A 121 11.51 -11.68 16.89
CA PHE A 121 10.67 -12.18 15.82
C PHE A 121 11.40 -13.33 15.12
N GLN A 122 11.16 -14.51 15.65
CA GLN A 122 11.56 -15.74 15.01
C GLN A 122 10.54 -16.03 13.91
N GLY A 123 10.91 -15.71 12.67
CA GLY A 123 10.23 -16.23 11.51
C GLY A 123 10.25 -17.76 11.50
N ARG A 124 9.53 -18.37 10.56
CA ARG A 124 9.56 -19.84 10.41
C ARG A 124 10.99 -20.28 10.10
N PRO A 125 11.61 -21.20 10.87
CA PRO A 125 12.95 -21.67 10.56
C PRO A 125 12.96 -22.36 9.19
N GLU A 126 13.84 -21.93 8.29
CA GLU A 126 13.99 -22.47 6.92
C GLU A 126 14.72 -23.82 6.87
N ASN A 127 14.91 -24.49 8.01
CA ASN A 127 15.70 -25.71 8.07
C ASN A 127 14.99 -26.87 7.34
N LEU A 128 15.72 -27.50 6.43
CA LEU A 128 15.30 -28.47 5.41
C LEU A 128 14.64 -29.78 5.91
N ASP A 129 14.48 -29.99 7.22
CA ASP A 129 13.69 -31.08 7.82
C ASP A 129 12.20 -30.72 8.03
N ALA A 130 11.80 -29.53 7.55
CA ALA A 130 10.45 -28.98 7.69
C ALA A 130 9.33 -29.91 7.17
N GLY A 131 9.65 -30.82 6.24
CA GLY A 131 8.73 -31.78 5.61
C GLY A 131 8.16 -32.87 6.53
N GLN A 132 8.82 -33.23 7.63
CA GLN A 132 8.25 -34.18 8.60
C GLN A 132 7.73 -33.49 9.86
N GLN A 133 8.32 -32.35 10.22
CA GLN A 133 7.89 -31.58 11.38
C GLN A 133 6.54 -30.87 11.12
N TRP A 134 6.25 -30.43 9.89
CA TRP A 134 4.97 -29.78 9.57
C TRP A 134 3.77 -30.71 9.69
N GLU A 135 3.87 -31.96 9.24
CA GLU A 135 2.76 -32.90 9.33
C GLU A 135 2.41 -33.21 10.76
N LYS A 136 3.44 -33.37 11.60
CA LYS A 136 3.28 -33.63 13.02
C LYS A 136 2.65 -32.42 13.72
N GLU A 137 3.13 -31.21 13.43
CA GLU A 137 2.61 -29.97 14.00
C GLU A 137 1.15 -29.70 13.58
N LEU A 138 0.80 -29.97 12.31
CA LEU A 138 -0.57 -29.84 11.83
C LEU A 138 -1.52 -30.87 12.43
N ARG A 139 -1.07 -32.12 12.60
CA ARG A 139 -1.86 -33.16 13.28
C ARG A 139 -2.09 -32.78 14.73
N GLU A 140 -1.04 -32.34 15.44
CA GLU A 140 -1.16 -31.88 16.82
C GLU A 140 -2.09 -30.66 16.94
N TYR A 141 -2.04 -29.72 15.99
CA TYR A 141 -2.94 -28.55 15.96
C TYR A 141 -4.40 -28.94 15.69
N ARG A 142 -4.63 -29.84 14.72
CA ARG A 142 -5.97 -30.34 14.41
C ARG A 142 -6.58 -31.05 15.62
N ASN A 143 -5.80 -31.91 16.29
CA ASN A 143 -6.26 -32.64 17.48
C ASN A 143 -6.65 -31.70 18.62
N VAL A 144 -5.87 -30.64 18.88
CA VAL A 144 -6.23 -29.63 19.89
C VAL A 144 -7.51 -28.89 19.50
N LYS A 145 -7.66 -28.50 18.23
CA LYS A 145 -8.87 -27.82 17.76
C LYS A 145 -10.11 -28.70 17.76
N GLU A 146 -9.96 -29.99 17.50
CA GLU A 146 -11.04 -30.98 17.63
C GLU A 146 -11.43 -31.19 19.08
N SER A 147 -10.46 -31.17 20.02
CA SER A 147 -10.75 -31.25 21.47
C SER A 147 -11.40 -29.97 22.04
N GLU A 148 -11.18 -28.82 21.41
CA GLU A 148 -11.85 -27.54 21.74
C GLU A 148 -13.25 -27.43 21.11
N ARG A 149 -13.63 -28.34 20.22
CA ARG A 149 -14.96 -28.35 19.59
C ARG A 149 -15.99 -28.79 20.64
N ALA A 150 -17.03 -27.98 20.82
CA ALA A 150 -18.04 -28.18 21.87
C ALA A 150 -18.55 -29.63 21.92
N GLY A 151 -18.41 -30.29 23.07
CA GLY A 151 -18.86 -31.66 23.31
C GLY A 151 -17.84 -32.61 23.95
N HIS A 152 -16.56 -32.26 23.98
CA HIS A 152 -15.51 -33.06 24.64
C HIS A 152 -14.99 -32.37 25.91
N PRO A 153 -14.79 -33.09 27.04
CA PRO A 153 -14.12 -32.52 28.20
C PRO A 153 -12.68 -32.20 27.81
N ALA A 154 -12.27 -30.94 27.98
CA ALA A 154 -10.89 -30.54 27.78
C ALA A 154 -10.01 -31.27 28.82
N GLU A 155 -9.14 -32.17 28.35
CA GLU A 155 -8.13 -32.74 29.24
C GLU A 155 -7.22 -31.62 29.77
N PRO A 156 -6.74 -31.75 31.02
CA PRO A 156 -5.89 -30.74 31.63
C PRO A 156 -4.58 -30.62 30.83
N ALA A 157 -4.44 -29.50 30.10
CA ALA A 157 -3.24 -29.18 29.36
C ALA A 157 -2.02 -29.23 30.31
N ALA A 158 -1.05 -30.08 29.96
CA ALA A 158 0.19 -30.22 30.68
C ALA A 158 0.85 -28.84 30.86
N THR A 159 1.14 -28.50 32.11
CA THR A 159 1.77 -27.26 32.58
C THR A 159 3.19 -27.12 32.03
N LYS A 160 3.35 -26.74 30.75
CA LYS A 160 4.61 -26.20 30.25
C LYS A 160 4.62 -24.69 30.45
N LYS A 161 5.12 -24.28 31.62
CA LYS A 161 5.53 -22.89 31.88
C LYS A 161 6.74 -22.57 31.01
N GLY A 162 6.56 -21.74 29.99
CA GLY A 162 7.67 -21.15 29.23
C GLY A 162 7.34 -20.94 27.76
N PHE A 163 7.34 -19.68 27.34
CA PHE A 163 7.43 -19.33 25.92
C PHE A 163 8.79 -19.80 25.40
N THR A 164 8.79 -20.69 24.41
CA THR A 164 10.03 -21.04 23.70
C THR A 164 9.95 -20.56 22.26
N ALA A 165 11.04 -19.92 21.86
CA ALA A 165 11.47 -19.67 20.49
C ALA A 165 10.93 -20.70 19.47
N GLY A 166 10.00 -20.28 18.61
CA GLY A 166 9.44 -21.10 17.52
C GLY A 166 8.09 -21.78 17.79
N SER A 167 7.48 -21.63 18.97
CA SER A 167 6.23 -22.34 19.29
C SER A 167 4.95 -21.60 18.90
N ARG A 168 4.14 -22.26 18.05
CA ARG A 168 2.66 -22.31 17.95
C ARG A 168 1.85 -21.00 18.07
N ARG A 169 0.93 -20.76 17.11
CA ARG A 169 -0.17 -19.79 17.32
C ARG A 169 -1.05 -20.26 18.50
N LEU A 170 -1.22 -19.39 19.51
CA LEU A 170 -1.96 -19.65 20.75
C LEU A 170 -3.42 -20.03 20.47
N SER A 171 -3.95 -20.98 21.26
CA SER A 171 -5.36 -21.38 21.17
C SER A 171 -6.29 -20.28 21.70
N PHE A 172 -7.60 -20.34 21.39
CA PHE A 172 -8.54 -19.30 21.85
C PHE A 172 -8.65 -19.28 23.37
N ALA A 173 -8.64 -20.44 24.01
CA ALA A 173 -8.67 -20.56 25.47
C ALA A 173 -7.38 -19.99 26.12
N GLU A 174 -6.24 -20.16 25.46
CA GLU A 174 -4.97 -19.58 25.91
C GLU A 174 -4.94 -18.06 25.74
N GLN A 175 -5.50 -17.54 24.63
CA GLN A 175 -5.65 -16.10 24.40
C GLN A 175 -6.57 -15.45 25.42
N GLU A 176 -7.71 -16.07 25.75
CA GLU A 176 -8.61 -15.58 26.80
C GLU A 176 -7.96 -15.58 28.19
N ARG A 177 -7.19 -16.63 28.53
CA ARG A 177 -6.43 -16.67 29.78
C ARG A 177 -5.37 -15.58 29.85
N LEU A 178 -4.65 -15.33 28.76
CA LEU A 178 -3.67 -14.24 28.68
C LEU A 178 -4.32 -12.87 28.84
N LEU A 179 -5.47 -12.64 28.20
CA LEU A 179 -6.24 -11.41 28.38
C LEU A 179 -6.73 -11.25 29.83
N ALA A 180 -7.17 -12.33 30.47
CA ALA A 180 -7.56 -12.34 31.87
C ALA A 180 -6.36 -12.00 32.80
N GLU A 181 -5.17 -12.55 32.54
CA GLU A 181 -3.96 -12.22 33.32
C GLU A 181 -3.49 -10.78 33.11
N ILE A 182 -3.51 -10.27 31.87
CA ILE A 182 -3.13 -8.89 31.55
C ILE A 182 -4.10 -7.91 32.23
N SER A 183 -5.41 -8.18 32.18
CA SER A 183 -6.41 -7.35 32.84
C SER A 183 -6.26 -7.36 34.36
N LYS A 184 -5.90 -8.52 34.96
CA LYS A 184 -5.66 -8.64 36.40
C LYS A 184 -4.40 -7.89 36.84
N LYS A 185 -3.28 -8.03 36.12
CA LYS A 185 -2.05 -7.27 36.37
C LYS A 185 -2.23 -5.76 36.21
N LYS A 186 -3.01 -5.33 35.21
CA LYS A 186 -3.35 -3.91 35.03
C LYS A 186 -4.12 -3.36 36.24
N LYS A 187 -5.07 -4.15 36.77
CA LYS A 187 -5.85 -3.78 37.95
C LYS A 187 -4.96 -3.67 39.21
N GLU A 188 -4.01 -4.57 39.40
CA GLU A 188 -2.99 -4.46 40.46
C GLU A 188 -2.13 -3.21 40.31
N SER A 189 -1.65 -2.91 39.09
CA SER A 189 -0.81 -1.73 38.83
C SER A 189 -1.54 -0.38 38.99
N ASP A 190 -2.87 -0.35 38.82
CA ASP A 190 -3.70 0.84 39.06
C ASP A 190 -4.05 0.99 40.56
N THR A 191 -3.94 -0.08 41.36
CA THR A 191 -4.22 -0.04 42.80
C THR A 191 -2.96 0.35 43.62
N GLU A 192 -1.77 0.17 43.06
CA GLU A 192 -0.47 0.52 43.69
C GLU A 192 0.06 1.93 43.33
N ARG A 193 -0.67 2.73 42.54
CA ARG A 193 -0.33 4.14 42.33
C ARG A 193 -1.03 5.01 43.39
N PRO A 194 -0.31 5.64 44.33
CA PRO A 194 -0.88 6.61 45.27
C PRO A 194 -1.34 7.89 44.58
#